data_AF-A0AAV7ZGJ9-F1
#
_entry.id   AF-A0AAV7ZGJ9-F1
#
_cell.length_a   1.000
_cell.length_b   1.000
_cell.length_c   1.000
_cell.angle_alpha   90.00
_cell.angle_beta   90.00
_cell.angle_gamma   90.00
#
_symmetry.space_group_name_H-M   'P 1'
#
loop_
_entity.id
_entity.type
_entity.pdbx_description
1 polymer ?
#
loop_
_entity_poly.entity_id
_entity_poly.type
_entity_poly.pdbx_seq_one_letter_code
_entity_poly.pdbx_strand_id
1 'polypeptide(L)'
;MISGRIFKLVDQIDRSFLIEYFDSNFCNHFDQNNETLGLINKMLCDPALENQIILTCFYYLEKIYVLYEIDIRSLQIDSLLYSVLTCLILSTKYLMDKAWYNQEWCKLYSVSLETVNEWELDFLDKLDFNLNLGEEYLVYVQEMLKCTQDLTFQSEMTEVKKIDNYERLQESGSLVPQQYTETKSENNTPQITSDLPSLSNEMLEIRFEFSKQDKNYMIPNTNQFL
;
A
#
# COMPACT_ATOMS: atom_id res chain seq x y z
N MET A 1 8.90 -2.11 -21.08
CA MET A 1 7.85 -3.08 -20.70
C MET A 1 8.44 -3.94 -19.60
N ILE A 2 7.90 -3.84 -18.38
CA ILE A 2 8.37 -4.60 -17.22
C ILE A 2 8.33 -6.09 -17.59
N SER A 3 9.49 -6.74 -17.57
CA SER A 3 9.60 -8.15 -17.95
C SER A 3 8.70 -9.02 -17.07
N GLY A 4 8.06 -10.04 -17.62
CA GLY A 4 7.29 -11.03 -16.84
C GLY A 4 8.09 -11.71 -15.71
N ARG A 5 9.42 -11.56 -15.70
CA ARG A 5 10.28 -11.95 -14.58
C ARG A 5 10.12 -11.06 -13.35
N ILE A 6 9.94 -9.75 -13.52
CA ILE A 6 9.78 -8.80 -12.41
C ILE A 6 8.46 -9.07 -11.67
N PHE A 7 7.36 -9.29 -12.40
CA PHE A 7 6.08 -9.66 -11.78
C PHE A 7 6.19 -10.88 -10.87
N LYS A 8 6.87 -11.94 -11.33
CA LYS A 8 7.11 -13.15 -10.51
C LYS A 8 7.98 -12.90 -9.27
N LEU A 9 8.85 -11.90 -9.32
CA LEU A 9 9.66 -11.52 -8.16
C LEU A 9 8.82 -10.74 -7.16
N VAL A 10 7.97 -9.82 -7.63
CA VAL A 10 7.09 -9.04 -6.76
C VAL A 10 6.01 -9.89 -6.10
N ASP A 11 5.52 -10.93 -6.77
CA ASP A 11 4.58 -11.89 -6.18
C ASP A 11 5.15 -12.65 -4.97
N GLN A 12 6.47 -12.65 -4.77
CA GLN A 12 7.12 -13.26 -3.61
C GLN A 12 7.27 -12.29 -2.43
N ILE A 13 6.94 -11.00 -2.63
CA ILE A 13 6.99 -10.00 -1.56
C ILE A 13 5.60 -9.92 -0.94
N ASP A 14 5.51 -10.22 0.36
CA ASP A 14 4.23 -10.13 1.08
C ASP A 14 3.78 -8.68 1.28
N ARG A 15 2.46 -8.45 1.24
CA ARG A 15 1.88 -7.13 1.51
C ARG A 15 2.29 -6.61 2.89
N SER A 16 2.28 -7.47 3.91
CA SER A 16 2.67 -7.11 5.29
C SER A 16 4.09 -6.56 5.35
N PHE A 17 5.03 -7.18 4.63
CA PHE A 17 6.40 -6.68 4.53
C PHE A 17 6.46 -5.29 3.91
N LEU A 18 5.69 -5.03 2.84
CA LEU A 18 5.65 -3.70 2.22
C LEU A 18 5.14 -2.63 3.20
N ILE A 19 4.13 -2.95 4.01
CA ILE A 19 3.61 -2.03 5.02
C ILE A 19 4.66 -1.81 6.13
N GLU A 20 5.28 -2.86 6.66
CA GLU A 20 6.33 -2.75 7.67
C GLU A 20 7.55 -1.96 7.16
N TYR A 21 7.93 -2.18 5.90
CA TYR A 21 8.97 -1.43 5.22
C TYR A 21 8.62 0.05 5.14
N PHE A 22 7.39 0.37 4.74
CA PHE A 22 6.92 1.74 4.66
C PHE A 22 6.94 2.42 6.03
N ASP A 23 6.39 1.77 7.05
CA ASP A 23 6.36 2.29 8.41
C ASP A 23 7.78 2.54 8.94
N SER A 24 8.70 1.59 8.72
CA SER A 24 10.07 1.65 9.23
C SER A 24 10.94 2.70 8.54
N ASN A 25 10.75 2.94 7.24
CA ASN A 25 11.61 3.82 6.45
C ASN A 25 11.01 5.21 6.24
N PHE A 26 9.69 5.35 6.20
CA PHE A 26 9.00 6.61 5.90
C PHE A 26 8.27 7.20 7.10
N CYS A 27 7.75 6.38 8.03
CA CYS A 27 6.80 6.87 9.04
C CYS A 27 7.28 6.84 10.48
N ASN A 28 8.41 6.20 10.77
CA ASN A 28 8.89 5.97 12.13
C ASN A 28 9.09 7.22 13.01
N HIS A 29 9.15 8.41 12.40
CA HIS A 29 9.37 9.68 13.06
C HIS A 29 8.08 10.51 13.24
N PHE A 30 6.95 10.05 12.70
CA PHE A 30 5.63 10.66 12.90
C PHE A 30 4.90 10.05 14.10
N ASP A 31 3.95 10.81 14.66
CA ASP A 31 3.00 10.31 15.66
C ASP A 31 2.10 9.23 15.02
N GLN A 32 2.12 8.03 15.60
CA GLN A 32 1.37 6.87 15.12
C GLN A 32 -0.16 7.05 15.27
N ASN A 33 -0.62 7.99 16.09
CA ASN A 33 -2.04 8.31 16.22
C ASN A 33 -2.49 9.41 15.25
N ASN A 34 -1.61 9.88 14.36
CA ASN A 34 -1.96 10.91 13.40
C ASN A 34 -2.96 10.38 12.36
N GLU A 35 -4.07 11.11 12.18
CA GLU A 35 -5.15 10.70 11.25
C GLU A 35 -4.69 10.61 9.80
N THR A 36 -3.79 11.51 9.36
CA THR A 36 -3.21 11.49 8.01
C THR A 36 -2.34 10.26 7.80
N LEU A 37 -1.57 9.84 8.81
CA LEU A 37 -0.82 8.59 8.75
C LEU A 37 -1.77 7.37 8.68
N GLY A 38 -2.84 7.38 9.46
CA GLY A 38 -3.90 6.37 9.38
C GLY A 38 -4.54 6.29 7.99
N LEU A 39 -4.74 7.43 7.32
CA LEU A 39 -5.23 7.48 5.95
C LEU A 39 -4.23 6.87 4.96
N ILE A 40 -2.94 7.20 5.08
CA ILE A 40 -1.87 6.62 4.26
C ILE A 40 -1.81 5.10 4.44
N ASN A 41 -1.87 4.60 5.66
CA ASN A 41 -1.85 3.17 5.92
C ASN A 41 -3.10 2.48 5.35
N LYS A 42 -4.27 3.12 5.44
CA LYS A 42 -5.49 2.63 4.80
C LYS A 42 -5.36 2.58 3.27
N MET A 43 -4.69 3.55 2.64
CA MET A 43 -4.40 3.52 1.20
C MET A 43 -3.55 2.32 0.82
N LEU A 44 -2.42 2.13 1.51
CA LEU A 44 -1.48 1.08 1.17
C LEU A 44 -2.01 -0.33 1.49
N CYS A 45 -2.97 -0.44 2.41
CA CYS A 45 -3.66 -1.68 2.72
C CYS A 45 -4.85 -1.99 1.79
N ASP A 46 -5.13 -1.15 0.80
CA ASP A 46 -6.28 -1.35 -0.09
C ASP A 46 -6.12 -2.64 -0.93
N PRO A 47 -7.06 -3.61 -0.84
CA PRO A 47 -6.95 -4.88 -1.55
C PRO A 47 -7.09 -4.76 -3.07
N ALA A 48 -7.61 -3.64 -3.58
CA ALA A 48 -7.68 -3.39 -5.02
C ALA A 48 -6.31 -3.00 -5.62
N LEU A 49 -5.34 -2.61 -4.77
CA LEU A 49 -3.98 -2.35 -5.21
C LEU A 49 -3.20 -3.66 -5.21
N GLU A 50 -2.43 -3.90 -6.27
CA GLU A 50 -1.49 -5.03 -6.36
C GLU A 50 -0.16 -4.68 -5.69
N ASN A 51 0.64 -5.69 -5.32
CA ASN A 51 1.97 -5.45 -4.72
C ASN A 51 2.89 -4.68 -5.67
N GLN A 52 2.78 -4.92 -6.98
CA GLN A 52 3.52 -4.21 -8.02
C GLN A 52 3.25 -2.70 -8.02
N ILE A 53 2.00 -2.29 -7.78
CA ILE A 53 1.63 -0.87 -7.71
C ILE A 53 2.28 -0.21 -6.51
N ILE A 54 2.20 -0.85 -5.34
CA ILE A 54 2.75 -0.31 -4.09
C ILE A 54 4.29 -0.25 -4.15
N LEU A 55 4.92 -1.29 -4.66
CA LEU A 55 6.37 -1.33 -4.81
C LEU A 55 6.88 -0.27 -5.80
N THR A 56 6.12 -0.02 -6.87
CA THR A 56 6.42 1.06 -7.82
C THR A 56 6.22 2.44 -7.18
N CYS A 57 5.22 2.60 -6.31
CA CYS A 57 5.02 3.82 -5.54
C CYS A 57 6.23 4.11 -4.65
N PHE A 58 6.72 3.12 -3.90
CA PHE A 58 7.90 3.28 -3.05
C PHE A 58 9.16 3.60 -3.87
N TYR A 59 9.35 2.91 -5.00
CA TYR A 59 10.44 3.21 -5.90
C TYR A 59 10.41 4.68 -6.39
N TYR A 60 9.25 5.20 -6.79
CA TYR A 60 9.14 6.62 -7.20
C TYR A 60 9.36 7.58 -6.03
N LEU A 61 8.85 7.27 -4.84
CA LEU A 61 9.08 8.07 -3.63
C LEU A 61 10.58 8.20 -3.34
N GLU A 62 11.29 7.08 -3.25
CA GLU A 62 12.73 7.08 -2.96
C GLU A 62 13.53 7.76 -4.06
N LYS A 63 13.18 7.50 -5.33
CA LYS A 63 13.82 8.14 -6.47
C LYS A 63 13.71 9.67 -6.37
N ILE A 64 12.53 10.20 -6.09
CA ILE A 64 12.34 11.66 -5.93
C ILE A 64 13.09 12.17 -4.72
N TYR A 65 13.04 11.46 -3.59
CA TYR A 65 13.72 11.91 -2.37
C TYR A 65 15.24 11.95 -2.53
N VAL A 66 15.81 10.99 -3.26
CA VAL A 66 17.23 10.99 -3.61
C VAL A 66 17.56 12.11 -4.60
N LEU A 67 16.78 12.25 -5.68
CA LEU A 67 17.03 13.26 -6.71
C LEU A 67 16.96 14.71 -6.19
N TYR A 68 16.10 14.96 -5.20
CA TYR A 68 15.86 16.29 -4.63
C TYR A 68 16.44 16.48 -3.23
N GLU A 69 17.25 15.53 -2.75
CA GLU A 69 17.88 15.57 -1.42
C GLU A 69 16.87 15.84 -0.28
N ILE A 70 15.66 15.25 -0.39
CA ILE A 70 14.59 15.43 0.59
C ILE A 70 14.90 14.57 1.83
N ASP A 71 15.17 15.23 2.96
CA ASP A 71 15.28 14.53 4.24
C ASP A 71 13.89 14.15 4.76
N ILE A 72 13.59 12.86 4.65
CA ILE A 72 12.35 12.24 5.13
C ILE A 72 12.06 12.62 6.59
N ARG A 73 13.08 12.71 7.45
CA ARG A 73 12.89 12.99 8.89
C ARG A 73 12.44 14.42 9.18
N SER A 74 12.62 15.32 8.22
CA SER A 74 12.22 16.72 8.31
C SER A 74 10.85 16.99 7.66
N LEU A 75 10.28 15.97 7.02
CA LEU A 75 9.08 16.08 6.23
C LEU A 75 7.87 16.37 7.14
N GLN A 76 6.94 17.20 6.66
CA GLN A 76 5.64 17.34 7.31
C GLN A 76 4.72 16.19 6.90
N ILE A 77 3.78 15.80 7.77
CA ILE A 77 2.90 14.65 7.49
C ILE A 77 2.04 14.87 6.23
N ASP A 78 1.59 16.10 5.98
CA ASP A 78 0.84 16.43 4.77
C ASP A 78 1.70 16.34 3.51
N SER A 79 3.00 16.61 3.62
CA SER A 79 3.95 16.39 2.53
C SER A 79 4.20 14.91 2.27
N LEU A 80 4.10 14.05 3.28
CA LEU A 80 4.15 12.59 3.11
C LEU A 80 2.89 12.12 2.37
N LEU A 81 1.71 12.56 2.82
CA LEU A 81 0.44 12.26 2.17
C LEU A 81 0.47 12.66 0.69
N TYR A 82 0.90 13.90 0.42
CA TYR A 82 1.09 14.42 -0.93
C TYR A 82 1.97 13.49 -1.77
N SER A 83 3.15 13.14 -1.25
CA SER A 83 4.12 12.32 -1.97
C SER A 83 3.57 10.92 -2.26
N VAL A 84 3.00 10.27 -1.24
CA VAL A 84 2.50 8.89 -1.34
C VAL A 84 1.31 8.81 -2.29
N LEU A 85 0.33 9.71 -2.15
CA LEU A 85 -0.84 9.73 -3.00
C LEU A 85 -0.45 9.93 -4.47
N THR A 86 0.47 10.87 -4.72
CA THR A 86 0.90 11.20 -6.08
C THR A 86 1.69 10.05 -6.71
N CYS A 87 2.65 9.47 -6.00
CA CYS A 87 3.37 8.28 -6.49
C CYS A 87 2.44 7.08 -6.72
N LEU A 88 1.39 6.93 -5.91
CA LEU A 88 0.40 5.88 -6.08
C LEU A 88 -0.46 6.09 -7.34
N ILE A 89 -0.90 7.33 -7.61
CA ILE A 89 -1.59 7.70 -8.85
C ILE A 89 -0.71 7.42 -10.06
N LEU A 90 0.56 7.85 -10.04
CA LEU A 90 1.50 7.60 -11.14
C LEU A 90 1.74 6.10 -11.36
N SER A 91 1.87 5.33 -10.29
CA SER A 91 2.07 3.88 -10.35
C SER A 91 0.87 3.17 -10.96
N THR A 92 -0.35 3.53 -10.56
CA THR A 92 -1.57 2.94 -11.15
C THR A 92 -1.72 3.30 -12.62
N LYS A 93 -1.49 4.56 -13.00
CA LYS A 93 -1.53 4.99 -14.41
C LYS A 93 -0.47 4.33 -15.27
N TYR A 94 0.71 4.05 -14.72
CA TYR A 94 1.78 3.39 -15.46
C TYR A 94 1.55 1.89 -15.65
N LEU A 95 1.00 1.20 -14.64
CA LEU A 95 0.91 -0.26 -14.60
C LEU A 95 -0.43 -0.82 -15.04
N MET A 96 -1.52 -0.10 -14.81
CA MET A 96 -2.87 -0.59 -15.06
C MET A 96 -3.36 -0.15 -16.43
N ASP A 97 -3.85 -1.10 -17.24
CA ASP A 97 -4.52 -0.80 -18.51
C ASP A 97 -5.78 0.07 -18.31
N LYS A 98 -6.40 -0.03 -17.14
CA LYS A 98 -7.58 0.75 -16.73
C LYS A 98 -7.33 1.41 -15.37
N ALA A 99 -6.50 2.45 -15.37
CA ALA A 99 -6.29 3.29 -14.20
C ALA A 99 -7.52 4.17 -13.91
N TRP A 100 -7.70 4.55 -12.64
CA TRP A 100 -8.73 5.51 -12.26
C TRP A 100 -8.35 6.93 -12.67
N TYR A 101 -9.34 7.78 -12.95
CA TYR A 101 -9.07 9.19 -13.13
C TYR A 101 -8.80 9.86 -11.77
N ASN A 102 -8.21 11.05 -11.82
CA ASN A 102 -7.88 11.78 -10.59
C ASN A 102 -9.12 12.12 -9.77
N GLN A 103 -10.30 12.23 -10.40
CA GLN A 103 -11.55 12.51 -9.71
C GLN A 103 -11.96 11.39 -8.74
N GLU A 104 -11.64 10.13 -9.05
CA GLU A 104 -11.86 9.00 -8.16
C GLU A 104 -10.93 9.07 -6.94
N TRP A 105 -9.65 9.38 -7.15
CA TRP A 105 -8.69 9.60 -6.06
C TRP A 105 -9.14 10.75 -5.13
N CYS A 106 -9.66 11.85 -5.70
CA CYS A 106 -10.17 12.98 -4.92
C CYS A 106 -11.29 12.58 -3.94
N LYS A 107 -12.23 11.74 -4.39
CA LYS A 107 -13.36 11.27 -3.56
C LYS A 107 -12.87 10.43 -2.38
N LEU A 108 -11.84 9.62 -2.58
CA LEU A 108 -11.32 8.72 -1.56
C LEU A 108 -10.51 9.44 -0.48
N TYR A 109 -9.79 10.51 -0.84
CA TYR A 109 -8.83 11.17 0.05
C TYR A 109 -9.22 12.59 0.46
N SER A 110 -10.42 13.05 0.05
CA SER A 110 -10.93 14.40 0.36
C SER A 110 -10.00 15.53 -0.08
N VAL A 111 -9.26 15.32 -1.18
CA VAL A 111 -8.40 16.33 -1.82
C VAL A 111 -9.11 16.88 -3.05
N SER A 112 -8.91 18.16 -3.36
CA SER A 112 -9.52 18.76 -4.55
C SER A 112 -8.90 18.23 -5.85
N LEU A 113 -9.68 18.18 -6.93
CA LEU A 113 -9.20 17.74 -8.26
C LEU A 113 -8.10 18.63 -8.81
N GLU A 114 -8.23 19.94 -8.63
CA GLU A 114 -7.20 20.91 -9.02
C GLU A 114 -5.88 20.59 -8.32
N THR A 115 -5.93 20.42 -7.00
CA THR A 115 -4.76 20.06 -6.18
C THR A 115 -4.13 18.75 -6.62
N VAL A 116 -4.90 17.68 -6.84
CA VAL A 116 -4.36 16.38 -7.29
C VAL A 116 -3.71 16.48 -8.67
N ASN A 117 -4.26 17.30 -9.57
CA ASN A 117 -3.67 17.52 -10.90
C ASN A 117 -2.35 18.30 -10.82
N GLU A 118 -2.29 19.34 -9.99
CA GLU A 118 -1.05 20.12 -9.76
C GLU A 118 0.04 19.24 -9.15
N TRP A 119 -0.35 18.42 -8.19
CA TRP A 119 0.49 17.41 -7.54
C TRP A 119 1.08 16.41 -8.53
N GLU A 120 0.23 15.83 -9.38
CA GLU A 120 0.68 14.91 -10.42
C GLU A 120 1.67 15.57 -11.39
N LEU A 121 1.37 16.79 -11.84
CA LEU A 121 2.26 17.52 -12.76
C LEU A 121 3.61 17.86 -12.11
N ASP A 122 3.63 18.31 -10.85
CA ASP A 122 4.88 18.59 -10.13
C ASP A 122 5.75 17.32 -9.99
N PHE A 123 5.15 16.17 -9.71
CA PHE A 123 5.91 14.91 -9.63
C PHE A 123 6.38 14.41 -11.00
N LEU A 124 5.58 14.58 -12.05
CA LEU A 124 6.00 14.27 -13.41
C LEU A 124 7.18 15.15 -13.84
N ASP A 125 7.12 16.44 -13.56
CA ASP A 125 8.23 17.37 -13.81
C ASP A 125 9.49 16.95 -13.03
N LYS A 126 9.35 16.57 -11.75
CA LYS A 126 10.45 16.07 -10.92
C LYS A 126 11.09 14.79 -11.45
N LEU A 127 10.30 13.95 -12.11
CA LEU A 127 10.77 12.72 -12.74
C LEU A 127 11.25 12.93 -14.18
N ASP A 128 11.27 14.17 -14.69
CA ASP A 128 11.53 14.49 -16.09
C ASP A 128 10.63 13.67 -17.03
N PHE A 129 9.38 13.47 -16.63
CA PHE A 129 8.37 12.61 -17.26
C PHE A 129 8.83 11.16 -17.49
N ASN A 130 9.91 10.72 -16.85
CA ASN A 130 10.48 9.40 -17.01
C ASN A 130 9.95 8.42 -15.96
N LEU A 131 8.76 7.90 -16.25
CA LEU A 131 8.13 6.80 -15.49
C LEU A 131 8.63 5.42 -15.90
N ASN A 132 9.64 5.30 -16.77
CA ASN A 132 10.08 3.99 -17.20
C ASN A 132 10.75 3.21 -16.07
N LEU A 133 10.32 1.97 -15.88
CA LEU A 133 10.97 1.04 -14.96
C LEU A 133 12.08 0.29 -15.70
N GLY A 134 13.32 0.80 -15.58
CA GLY A 134 14.52 0.25 -16.18
C GLY A 134 15.17 -0.87 -15.36
N GLU A 135 16.46 -1.08 -15.59
CA GLU A 135 17.24 -2.09 -14.86
C GLU A 135 17.38 -1.75 -13.37
N GLU A 136 17.43 -0.46 -13.04
CA GLU A 136 17.49 0.04 -11.68
C GLU A 136 16.25 -0.38 -10.86
N TYR A 137 15.08 -0.49 -11.49
CA TYR A 137 13.89 -1.00 -10.83
C TYR A 137 14.01 -2.49 -10.51
N LEU A 138 14.60 -3.29 -11.41
CA LEU A 138 14.85 -4.71 -11.15
C LEU A 138 15.81 -4.89 -9.96
N VAL A 139 16.86 -4.07 -9.86
CA VAL A 139 17.79 -4.07 -8.72
C VAL A 139 17.03 -3.75 -7.44
N TYR A 140 16.19 -2.71 -7.45
CA TYR A 140 15.35 -2.33 -6.32
C TYR A 140 14.43 -3.48 -5.86
N VAL A 141 13.73 -4.16 -6.77
CA VAL A 141 12.89 -5.32 -6.42
C VAL A 141 13.71 -6.45 -5.80
N GLN A 142 14.92 -6.71 -6.31
CA GLN A 142 15.80 -7.73 -5.76
C GLN A 142 16.32 -7.39 -4.37
N GLU A 143 16.59 -6.12 -4.09
CA GLU A 143 16.96 -5.65 -2.75
C GLU A 143 15.81 -5.82 -1.77
N MET A 144 14.59 -5.43 -2.17
CA MET A 144 13.38 -5.60 -1.37
C MET A 144 13.13 -7.07 -1.02
N LEU A 145 13.32 -7.99 -1.98
CA LEU A 145 13.22 -9.43 -1.73
C LEU A 145 14.24 -9.96 -0.73
N LYS A 146 15.48 -9.48 -0.78
CA LYS A 146 16.51 -9.86 0.20
C LYS A 146 16.11 -9.42 1.59
N CYS A 147 15.61 -8.19 1.73
CA CYS A 147 15.10 -7.68 3.00
C CYS A 147 13.93 -8.52 3.53
N THR A 148 13.01 -8.97 2.67
CA THR A 148 11.93 -9.89 3.07
C THR A 148 12.50 -11.22 3.60
N GLN A 149 13.43 -11.83 2.87
CA GLN A 149 14.03 -13.13 3.24
C GLN A 149 14.85 -13.05 4.53
N ASP A 150 15.59 -11.97 4.74
CA ASP A 150 16.36 -11.74 5.96
C ASP A 150 15.43 -11.62 7.18
N LEU A 151 14.28 -10.95 7.04
CA LEU A 151 13.28 -10.86 8.11
C LEU A 151 12.60 -12.21 8.39
N THR A 152 12.27 -12.98 7.36
CA THR A 152 11.74 -14.35 7.54
C THR A 152 12.73 -15.21 8.32
N PHE A 153 14.01 -15.16 7.95
CA PHE A 153 15.08 -15.91 8.62
C PHE A 153 15.24 -15.47 10.10
N GLN A 154 15.23 -14.17 10.39
CA GLN A 154 15.32 -13.67 11.77
C GLN A 154 14.10 -14.04 12.62
N SER A 155 12.90 -14.03 12.04
CA SER A 155 11.67 -14.44 12.71
C SER A 155 11.71 -15.92 13.09
N GLU A 156 12.08 -16.79 12.15
CA GLU A 156 12.25 -18.24 12.38
C GLU A 156 13.30 -18.52 13.47
N MET A 157 14.46 -17.83 13.44
CA MET A 157 15.47 -17.96 14.48
C MET A 157 14.98 -17.50 15.86
N THR A 158 14.09 -16.51 15.92
CA THR A 158 13.53 -15.99 17.17
C THR A 158 12.47 -16.94 17.73
N GLU A 159 11.66 -17.56 16.88
CA GLU A 159 10.70 -18.60 17.28
C GLU A 159 11.40 -19.86 17.79
N VAL A 160 12.45 -20.34 17.11
CA VAL A 160 13.25 -21.48 17.57
C VAL A 160 13.84 -21.19 18.96
N LYS A 161 14.38 -19.99 19.20
CA LYS A 161 14.89 -19.60 20.52
C LYS A 161 13.80 -19.51 21.60
N LYS A 162 12.56 -19.16 21.24
CA LYS A 162 11.42 -19.16 22.17
C LYS A 162 10.97 -20.57 22.52
N ILE A 163 10.98 -21.48 21.54
CA ILE A 163 10.68 -22.91 21.72
C ILE A 163 11.75 -23.55 22.61
N ASP A 164 13.04 -23.35 22.31
CA ASP A 164 14.16 -23.83 23.13
C ASP A 164 14.07 -23.34 24.58
N ASN A 165 13.65 -22.08 24.79
CA ASN A 165 13.45 -21.53 26.13
C ASN A 165 12.23 -22.14 26.84
N TYR A 166 11.15 -22.41 26.12
CA TYR A 166 9.97 -23.10 26.67
C TYR A 166 10.28 -24.54 27.06
N GLU A 167 11.03 -25.28 26.23
CA GLU A 167 11.44 -26.65 26.50
C GLU A 167 12.41 -26.72 27.70
N ARG A 168 13.38 -25.80 27.79
CA ARG A 168 14.26 -25.69 28.98
C ARG A 168 13.49 -25.33 30.25
N LEU A 169 12.42 -24.54 30.15
CA LEU A 169 11.54 -24.22 31.29
C LEU A 169 10.71 -25.44 31.72
N GLN A 170 10.28 -26.31 30.80
CA GLN A 170 9.61 -27.57 31.15
C GLN A 170 10.57 -28.60 31.76
N GLU A 171 11.83 -28.63 31.34
CA GLU A 171 12.87 -29.52 31.90
C GLU A 171 13.37 -29.08 33.29
N SER A 172 13.19 -27.81 33.66
CA SER A 172 13.68 -27.25 34.94
C SER A 172 12.70 -27.31 36.13
N GLY A 173 11.49 -27.84 35.95
CA GLY A 173 10.70 -28.46 37.03
C GLY A 173 9.52 -27.67 37.64
N SER A 174 8.37 -28.35 37.60
CA SER A 174 7.28 -28.37 38.60
C SER A 174 6.22 -27.25 38.60
N LEU A 175 5.13 -27.43 37.85
CA LEU A 175 3.77 -27.09 38.33
C LEU A 175 2.73 -28.12 37.82
N VAL A 176 1.94 -28.60 38.78
CA VAL A 176 0.84 -29.56 38.70
C VAL A 176 -0.24 -29.09 37.71
N PRO A 177 -0.91 -29.98 36.94
CA PRO A 177 -2.08 -29.59 36.16
C PRO A 177 -3.22 -29.18 37.10
N GLN A 178 -3.51 -27.89 37.22
CA GLN A 178 -4.80 -27.48 37.78
C GLN A 178 -5.89 -27.83 36.76
N GLN A 179 -6.74 -28.78 37.15
CA GLN A 179 -7.98 -29.10 36.46
C GLN A 179 -8.83 -27.85 36.35
N TYR A 180 -9.06 -27.37 35.13
CA TYR A 180 -10.13 -26.43 34.86
C TYR A 180 -11.47 -27.15 35.01
N THR A 181 -12.19 -26.87 36.09
CA THR A 181 -13.61 -27.19 36.21
C THR A 181 -14.39 -26.31 35.23
N GLU A 182 -15.15 -26.94 34.34
CA GLU A 182 -16.18 -26.29 33.53
C GLU A 182 -17.18 -25.55 34.42
N THR A 183 -17.30 -24.24 34.24
CA THR A 183 -18.50 -23.49 34.61
C THR A 183 -19.03 -22.76 33.39
N LYS A 184 -20.16 -23.26 32.90
CA LYS A 184 -21.06 -22.55 31.99
C LYS A 184 -21.58 -21.30 32.71
N SER A 185 -21.46 -20.12 32.08
CA SER A 185 -22.35 -19.01 32.35
C SER A 185 -22.61 -18.18 31.08
N GLU A 186 -23.90 -17.96 30.90
CA GLU A 186 -24.65 -17.30 29.84
C GLU A 186 -24.16 -15.90 29.41
N ASN A 187 -24.40 -15.63 28.11
CA ASN A 187 -24.87 -14.38 27.50
C ASN A 187 -24.37 -13.05 28.07
N ASN A 188 -23.66 -12.27 27.24
CA ASN A 188 -24.03 -10.89 26.92
C ASN A 188 -23.23 -10.39 25.70
N THR A 189 -23.94 -10.21 24.59
CA THR A 189 -23.48 -9.54 23.37
C THR A 189 -23.58 -8.02 23.58
N PRO A 190 -22.52 -7.24 23.33
CA PRO A 190 -22.68 -5.85 22.96
C PRO A 190 -22.76 -5.77 21.42
N GLN A 191 -23.95 -5.44 20.92
CA GLN A 191 -24.10 -4.95 19.55
C GLN A 191 -23.27 -3.68 19.38
N ILE A 192 -22.25 -3.73 18.52
CA ILE A 192 -21.69 -2.52 17.91
C ILE A 192 -22.28 -2.47 16.50
N THR A 193 -23.18 -1.52 16.30
CA THR A 193 -23.74 -1.15 15.01
C THR A 193 -22.63 -0.68 14.09
N SER A 194 -22.29 -1.48 13.09
CA SER A 194 -21.36 -1.16 12.01
C SER A 194 -22.13 -0.64 10.80
N ASP A 195 -22.43 0.66 10.78
CA ASP A 195 -22.81 1.34 9.55
C ASP A 195 -21.64 2.21 9.10
N LEU A 196 -20.69 1.59 8.40
CA LEU A 196 -19.78 2.27 7.46
C LEU A 196 -19.36 1.23 6.40
N PRO A 197 -19.63 1.45 5.09
CA PRO A 197 -19.31 0.47 4.06
C PRO A 197 -17.80 0.33 3.88
N SER A 198 -17.34 -0.90 3.69
CA SER A 198 -15.94 -1.22 3.36
C SER A 198 -15.55 -0.64 1.99
N LEU A 199 -14.41 0.08 1.92
CA LEU A 199 -13.86 0.71 0.69
C LEU A 199 -13.86 -0.21 -0.54
N SER A 200 -13.57 -1.50 -0.34
CA SER A 200 -13.65 -2.55 -1.37
C SER A 200 -14.97 -2.53 -2.15
N ASN A 201 -16.09 -2.31 -1.46
CA ASN A 201 -17.42 -2.33 -2.06
C ASN A 201 -17.69 -1.03 -2.84
N GLU A 202 -17.27 0.13 -2.36
CA GLU A 202 -17.39 1.39 -3.10
C GLU A 202 -16.56 1.37 -4.40
N MET A 203 -15.38 0.76 -4.37
CA MET A 203 -14.50 0.63 -5.54
C MET A 203 -15.06 -0.36 -6.58
N LEU A 204 -15.67 -1.45 -6.11
CA LEU A 204 -16.40 -2.38 -6.98
C LEU A 204 -17.67 -1.75 -7.55
N GLU A 205 -18.42 -1.00 -6.75
CA GLU A 205 -19.66 -0.33 -7.17
C GLU A 205 -19.40 0.79 -8.19
N ILE A 206 -18.38 1.62 -7.97
CA ILE A 206 -17.94 2.61 -8.96
C ILE A 206 -17.56 1.92 -10.28
N ARG A 207 -16.81 0.82 -10.21
CA ARG A 207 -16.44 0.04 -11.41
C ARG A 207 -17.66 -0.57 -12.13
N PHE A 208 -18.69 -0.97 -11.39
CA PHE A 208 -19.92 -1.57 -11.95
C PHE A 208 -20.89 -0.54 -12.56
N GLU A 209 -21.02 0.65 -11.99
CA GLU A 209 -21.91 1.69 -12.52
C GLU A 209 -21.44 2.23 -13.88
N PHE A 210 -20.13 2.38 -14.10
CA PHE A 210 -19.61 2.81 -15.41
C PHE A 210 -19.65 1.72 -16.49
N SER A 211 -19.58 0.44 -16.13
CA SER A 211 -19.76 -0.67 -17.09
C SER A 211 -21.17 -0.69 -17.71
N LYS A 212 -22.16 -0.03 -17.10
CA LYS A 212 -23.54 0.06 -17.64
C LYS A 212 -23.74 1.27 -18.56
N GLN A 213 -22.89 2.30 -18.48
CA GLN A 213 -23.04 3.53 -19.28
C GLN A 213 -22.36 3.48 -20.67
N ASP A 214 -21.48 2.51 -20.91
CA ASP A 214 -20.72 2.37 -22.18
C ASP A 214 -21.50 1.80 -23.38
N LYS A 215 -22.84 1.81 -23.38
CA LYS A 215 -23.64 1.35 -24.53
C LYS A 215 -24.34 2.43 -25.35
N ASN A 216 -24.18 3.72 -25.01
CA ASN A 216 -24.82 4.80 -25.77
C ASN A 216 -23.91 6.02 -25.95
N TYR A 217 -22.91 5.91 -26.83
CA TYR A 217 -22.38 7.11 -27.50
C TYR A 217 -22.27 6.85 -29.00
N MET A 218 -23.18 7.51 -29.73
CA MET A 218 -23.12 7.67 -31.18
C MET A 218 -21.87 8.47 -31.56
N ILE A 219 -21.17 7.97 -32.58
CA ILE A 219 -20.05 8.66 -33.23
C ILE A 219 -20.60 9.88 -33.99
N PRO A 220 -20.17 11.13 -33.71
CA PRO A 220 -20.47 12.25 -34.58
C PRO A 220 -19.60 12.19 -35.84
N ASN A 221 -20.27 12.21 -36.97
CA ASN A 221 -19.72 12.14 -38.31
C ASN A 221 -18.87 13.39 -38.61
N THR A 222 -17.54 13.24 -38.67
CA THR A 222 -16.61 14.33 -39.04
C THR A 222 -16.48 14.38 -40.56
N ASN A 223 -17.40 15.10 -41.18
CA ASN A 223 -17.26 15.61 -42.54
C ASN A 223 -17.83 17.02 -42.59
N GLN A 224 -17.00 17.99 -42.21
CA GLN A 224 -17.06 19.40 -42.59
C GLN A 224 -16.02 20.12 -41.74
N PHE A 225 -14.87 20.46 -42.33
CA PHE A 225 -14.39 21.84 -42.43
C PHE A 225 -13.29 21.83 -43.50
N LEU A 226 -13.50 22.69 -44.50
CA LEU A 226 -12.62 23.04 -45.60
C LEU A 226 -11.30 23.61 -45.12
#